data_AF-A0A8X6S3Z9-F1
#
_entry.id   AF-A0A8X6S3Z9-F1
#
_cell.length_a   1.000
_cell.length_b   1.000
_cell.length_c   1.000
_cell.angle_alpha   90.00
_cell.angle_beta   90.00
_cell.angle_gamma   90.00
#
_symmetry.space_group_name_H-M   'P 1'
#
loop_
_entity.id
_entity.type
_entity.pdbx_description
1 polymer ?
#
loop_
_entity_poly.entity_id
_entity_poly.type
_entity_poly.pdbx_seq_one_letter_code
_entity_poly.pdbx_strand_id
1 'polypeptide(L)'
;MWKPRGERFNPAFALQRHNAPTAGVMVWSAIAYNTPSPLVLIRGTIIAEQYVHDILQPHALPLMQWLPGAIFQQDNARPYTARVS
;
A
#
# COMPACT_ATOMS: atom_id res chain seq x y z
N MET A 1 12.05 11.69 -20.76
CA MET A 1 11.05 12.01 -21.81
C MET A 1 11.35 13.41 -22.32
N TRP A 2 11.61 13.58 -23.61
CA TRP A 2 11.83 14.89 -24.22
C TRP A 2 10.52 15.34 -24.89
N LYS A 3 10.18 16.62 -24.75
CA LYS A 3 9.01 17.24 -25.41
C LYS A 3 9.40 18.59 -26.00
N PRO A 4 8.83 18.99 -27.15
CA PRO A 4 8.93 20.35 -27.66
C PRO A 4 8.42 21.38 -26.63
N ARG A 5 9.05 22.55 -26.59
CA ARG A 5 8.69 23.63 -25.67
C ARG A 5 7.25 24.09 -25.96
N GLY A 6 6.40 24.13 -24.94
CA GLY A 6 5.00 24.59 -25.06
C GLY A 6 3.95 23.48 -25.24
N GLU A 7 4.36 22.24 -25.53
CA GLU A 7 3.41 21.12 -25.65
C GLU A 7 3.38 20.26 -24.38
N ARG A 8 2.21 20.19 -23.72
CA ARG A 8 2.02 19.41 -22.49
C ARG A 8 1.77 17.92 -22.76
N PHE A 9 0.99 17.60 -23.79
CA PHE A 9 0.66 16.23 -24.19
C PHE A 9 0.25 16.21 -25.66
N ASN A 10 0.86 15.33 -26.45
CA ASN A 10 0.50 15.11 -27.84
C ASN A 10 0.25 13.60 -28.05
N PRO A 11 -1.01 13.17 -28.26
CA PRO A 11 -1.35 11.76 -28.37
C PRO A 11 -0.72 11.09 -29.59
N ALA A 12 -0.36 11.85 -30.64
CA ALA A 12 0.36 11.33 -31.80
C ALA A 12 1.78 10.83 -31.45
N PHE A 13 2.34 11.27 -30.32
CA PHE A 13 3.65 10.87 -29.80
C PHE A 13 3.56 10.08 -28.48
N ALA A 14 2.37 9.60 -28.11
CA ALA A 14 2.16 8.80 -26.90
C ALA A 14 1.85 7.33 -27.27
N LEU A 15 2.53 6.39 -26.62
CA LEU A 15 2.24 4.96 -26.74
C LEU A 15 1.62 4.47 -25.44
N GLN A 16 0.41 3.89 -25.51
CA GLN A 16 -0.19 3.22 -24.37
C GLN A 16 0.67 2.01 -23.99
N ARG A 17 1.16 2.00 -22.74
CA ARG A 17 1.86 0.85 -22.15
C ARG A 17 1.21 0.49 -20.83
N HIS A 18 0.83 -0.78 -20.68
CA HIS A 18 0.24 -1.30 -19.46
C HIS A 18 1.20 -1.24 -18.27
N ASN A 19 2.50 -1.43 -18.53
CA ASN A 19 3.59 -1.33 -17.55
C ASN A 19 4.66 -0.36 -18.07
N ALA A 20 4.34 0.93 -18.16
CA ALA A 20 5.41 1.90 -18.16
C ALA A 20 6.12 1.82 -16.79
N PRO A 21 7.46 1.87 -16.71
CA PRO A 21 8.16 1.97 -15.42
C PRO A 21 7.83 3.31 -14.78
N THR A 22 6.69 3.35 -14.10
CA THR A 22 6.26 4.44 -13.25
C THR A 22 6.72 4.09 -11.85
N ALA A 23 7.50 4.98 -11.23
CA ALA A 23 7.83 4.82 -9.83
C ALA A 23 6.53 4.80 -9.02
N GLY A 24 6.26 3.67 -8.36
CA GLY A 24 5.14 3.49 -7.46
C GLY A 24 5.59 3.56 -6.01
N VAL A 25 4.71 4.03 -5.13
CA VAL A 25 4.91 3.98 -3.69
C VAL A 25 3.95 2.95 -3.11
N MET A 26 4.47 2.04 -2.29
CA MET A 26 3.64 1.08 -1.56
C MET A 26 3.35 1.67 -0.17
N VAL A 27 2.08 1.61 0.23
CA VAL A 27 1.63 2.10 1.54
C VAL A 27 0.68 1.11 2.18
N TRP A 28 0.57 1.16 3.50
CA TRP A 28 -0.44 0.46 4.27
C TRP A 28 -1.22 1.43 5.15
N SER A 29 -2.53 1.21 5.29
CA SER A 29 -3.36 1.81 6.32
C SER A 29 -4.56 0.91 6.62
N ALA A 30 -5.20 1.19 7.74
CA ALA A 30 -6.49 0.66 8.10
C ALA A 30 -7.49 1.82 8.28
N ILE A 31 -8.78 1.52 8.11
CA ILE A 31 -9.84 2.48 8.34
C ILE A 31 -10.99 1.79 9.09
N ALA A 32 -11.50 2.48 10.11
CA ALA A 32 -12.76 2.17 10.77
C ALA A 32 -13.71 3.38 10.64
N TYR A 33 -15.00 3.19 10.96
CA TYR A 33 -16.09 4.16 10.71
C TYR A 33 -15.73 5.62 11.06
N ASN A 34 -15.05 5.86 12.18
CA ASN A 34 -14.58 7.19 12.61
C ASN A 34 -13.08 7.26 12.94
N THR A 35 -12.29 6.23 12.59
CA THR A 35 -10.89 6.13 13.01
C THR A 35 -10.02 5.66 11.85
N PRO A 36 -9.48 6.57 11.02
CA PRO A 36 -8.43 6.22 10.08
C PRO A 36 -7.10 6.00 10.81
N SER A 37 -6.32 5.00 10.40
CA SER A 37 -4.94 4.87 10.86
C SER A 37 -4.01 5.82 10.08
N PRO A 38 -2.81 6.12 10.60
CA PRO A 38 -1.75 6.69 9.79
C PRO A 38 -1.46 5.84 8.55
N LEU A 39 -1.02 6.49 7.47
CA LEU A 39 -0.45 5.83 6.29
C LEU A 39 1.01 5.47 6.55
N VAL A 40 1.33 4.19 6.45
CA VAL A 40 2.66 3.63 6.66
C VAL A 40 3.32 3.42 5.30
N LEU A 41 4.48 4.01 5.11
CA LEU A 41 5.27 3.82 3.89
C LEU A 41 5.96 2.44 3.91
N ILE A 42 5.71 1.62 2.89
CA ILE A 42 6.41 0.35 2.70
C ILE A 42 7.52 0.58 1.66
N ARG A 43 8.75 0.26 2.05
CA ARG A 43 9.90 0.30 1.14
C ARG A 43 10.01 -1.02 0.38
N GLY A 44 9.72 -1.00 -0.91
CA GLY A 44 9.78 -2.19 -1.76
C GLY A 44 8.56 -3.10 -1.59
N THR A 45 8.76 -4.41 -1.71
CA THR A 45 7.72 -5.43 -1.57
C THR A 45 7.69 -5.97 -0.15
N ILE A 46 6.51 -6.07 0.45
CA ILE A 46 6.34 -6.63 1.79
C ILE A 46 6.33 -8.16 1.78
N ILE A 47 7.07 -8.77 2.71
CA ILE A 47 7.00 -10.22 2.98
C ILE A 47 6.28 -10.50 4.30
N ALA A 48 5.92 -11.76 4.56
CA ALA A 48 5.09 -12.13 5.70
C ALA A 48 5.67 -11.71 7.06
N GLU A 49 6.97 -11.92 7.28
CA GLU A 49 7.64 -11.50 8.52
C GLU A 49 7.59 -9.98 8.73
N GLN A 50 7.88 -9.22 7.68
CA GLN A 50 7.77 -7.75 7.69
C GLN A 50 6.33 -7.30 7.91
N TYR A 51 5.35 -8.00 7.34
CA TYR A 51 3.95 -7.69 7.60
C TYR A 51 3.60 -7.85 9.09
N VAL A 52 4.10 -8.89 9.75
CA VAL A 52 3.88 -9.07 11.19
C VAL A 52 4.61 -7.99 12.00
N HIS A 53 5.91 -7.81 11.77
CA HIS A 53 6.77 -6.97 12.60
C HIS A 53 6.61 -5.47 12.32
N ASP A 54 6.49 -5.08 11.06
CA ASP A 54 6.50 -3.67 10.64
C ASP A 54 5.08 -3.11 10.51
N ILE A 55 4.05 -3.97 10.35
CA ILE A 55 2.66 -3.52 10.15
C ILE A 55 1.72 -3.96 11.27
N LEU A 56 1.57 -5.27 11.49
CA LEU A 56 0.55 -5.77 12.42
C LEU A 56 0.86 -5.37 13.86
N GLN A 57 2.08 -5.63 14.33
CA GLN A 57 2.50 -5.36 15.70
C GLN A 57 2.44 -3.86 16.08
N PRO A 58 3.05 -2.94 15.31
CA PRO A 58 3.10 -1.53 15.69
C PRO A 58 1.86 -0.72 15.31
N HIS A 59 1.03 -1.19 14.35
CA HIS A 59 -0.06 -0.38 13.80
C HIS A 59 -1.44 -1.03 13.89
N ALA A 60 -1.59 -2.28 13.44
CA ALA A 60 -2.91 -2.93 13.44
C ALA A 60 -3.36 -3.33 14.86
N LEU A 61 -2.49 -3.97 15.64
CA LEU A 61 -2.83 -4.43 16.99
C LEU A 61 -3.23 -3.27 17.93
N PRO A 62 -2.49 -2.15 18.00
CA PRO A 62 -2.90 -1.02 18.84
C PRO A 62 -4.24 -0.42 18.42
N LEU A 63 -4.50 -0.32 17.10
CA LEU A 63 -5.78 0.16 16.58
C LEU A 63 -6.93 -0.76 17.01
N MET A 64 -6.74 -2.08 16.93
CA MET A 64 -7.74 -3.06 17.34
C MET A 64 -8.00 -3.02 18.85
N GLN A 65 -6.97 -2.79 19.67
CA GLN A 65 -7.13 -2.61 21.12
C GLN A 65 -7.97 -1.36 21.46
N TRP A 66 -7.87 -0.32 20.64
CA TRP A 66 -8.66 0.92 20.79
C TRP A 66 -10.09 0.82 20.25
N LEU A 67 -10.42 -0.23 19.50
CA LEU A 67 -11.74 -0.42 18.88
C LEU A 67 -12.38 -1.73 19.36
N PRO A 68 -12.96 -1.76 20.58
CA PRO A 68 -13.56 -2.97 21.14
C PRO A 68 -14.65 -3.53 20.22
N GLY A 69 -14.57 -4.84 19.94
CA GLY A 69 -15.52 -5.53 19.06
C GLY A 69 -15.28 -5.32 17.56
N ALA A 70 -14.23 -4.60 17.16
CA ALA A 70 -13.86 -4.50 15.76
C ALA A 70 -13.40 -5.84 15.20
N ILE A 71 -13.65 -6.04 13.90
CA ILE A 71 -13.16 -7.17 13.13
C ILE A 71 -12.08 -6.66 12.19
N PHE A 72 -10.91 -7.30 12.20
CA PHE A 72 -9.85 -6.97 11.28
C PHE A 72 -10.14 -7.62 9.92
N GLN A 73 -10.14 -6.81 8.85
CA GLN A 73 -10.37 -7.28 7.49
C GLN A 73 -9.18 -6.89 6.60
N GLN A 74 -8.73 -7.84 5.79
CA GLN A 74 -7.67 -7.69 4.79
C GLN A 74 -7.97 -8.61 3.60
N ASP A 75 -7.22 -8.45 2.50
CA ASP A 75 -7.32 -9.35 1.36
C ASP A 75 -6.54 -10.68 1.58
N ASN A 76 -6.61 -11.58 0.60
CA ASN A 76 -5.95 -12.88 0.65
C ASN A 76 -4.55 -12.87 0.02
N ALA A 77 -3.85 -11.73 -0.02
CA ALA A 77 -2.49 -11.68 -0.53
C ALA A 77 -1.57 -12.63 0.27
N ARG A 78 -0.60 -13.25 -0.42
CA ARG A 78 0.25 -14.29 0.17
C ARG A 78 0.97 -13.84 1.46
N PRO A 79 1.57 -12.64 1.54
CA PRO A 79 2.22 -12.19 2.77
C PRO A 79 1.28 -12.09 3.97
N TYR A 80 -0.02 -11.88 3.74
CA TYR A 80 -1.00 -11.62 4.80
C TYR A 80 -1.64 -12.90 5.36
N THR A 81 -1.49 -14.02 4.65
CA THR A 81 -2.04 -15.33 5.01
C THR A 81 -0.95 -16.38 5.27
N ALA A 82 0.31 -16.05 5.02
CA ALA A 82 1.43 -16.94 5.25
C ALA A 82 1.66 -17.19 6.75
N ARG A 83 2.10 -18.41 7.07
CA ARG A 83 2.62 -18.74 8.40
C ARG A 83 4.03 -18.18 8.52
N VAL A 84 4.27 -17.38 9.55
CA VAL A 84 5.61 -16.93 9.96
C VAL A 84 6.21 -17.93 10.95
N SER A 85 7.54 -18.06 10.95
CA SER A 85 8.28 -19.01 11.81
C SER A 85 8.64 -18.42 13.16
#